data_AF-A0A9P8NDU1-F1
#
_entry.id   AF-A0A9P8NDU1-F1
#
_cell.length_a   1.000
_cell.length_b   1.000
_cell.length_c   1.000
_cell.angle_alpha   90.00
_cell.angle_beta   90.00
_cell.angle_gamma   90.00
#
_symmetry.space_group_name_H-M   'P 1'
#
loop_
_entity.id
_entity.type
_entity.pdbx_description
1 polymer ?
#
loop_
_entity_poly.entity_id
_entity_poly.type
_entity_poly.pdbx_seq_one_letter_code
_entity_poly.pdbx_strand_id
1 'polypeptide(L)'
;MYALNALYANADQYPFTEADYEIQEKMSAYWANFAKTLDPNKGGSYKGKGVLPHWSPNSPNGTQVVMELGNAFANVPIAKREQVEFLMEWYHRQIPYYV
;
A
#
# COMPACT_ATOMS: atom_id res chain seq x y z
N MET A 1 2.97 10.19 -6.43
CA MET A 1 2.08 10.78 -7.45
C MET A 1 0.63 10.30 -7.31
N TYR A 2 0.41 8.98 -7.23
CA TYR A 2 -0.92 8.37 -7.23
C TYR A 2 -1.79 8.61 -5.97
N ALA A 3 -1.21 8.89 -4.81
CA ALA A 3 -1.97 8.98 -3.55
C ALA A 3 -2.76 10.28 -3.34
N LEU A 4 -2.28 11.39 -3.90
CA LEU A 4 -2.74 12.75 -3.57
C LEU A 4 -3.13 13.52 -4.84
N ASN A 5 -3.76 12.84 -5.78
CA ASN A 5 -4.26 13.41 -7.03
C ASN A 5 -3.23 14.15 -7.92
N ALA A 6 -1.93 13.87 -7.76
CA ALA A 6 -0.88 14.67 -8.39
C ALA A 6 -0.75 14.48 -9.92
N LEU A 7 -1.30 13.41 -10.52
CA LEU A 7 -1.27 13.22 -11.99
C LEU A 7 -2.01 14.35 -12.71
N TYR A 8 -3.23 14.69 -12.28
CA TYR A 8 -3.99 15.79 -12.88
C TYR A 8 -3.24 17.12 -12.81
N ALA A 9 -2.48 17.36 -11.75
CA ALA A 9 -1.69 18.58 -11.60
C ALA A 9 -0.47 18.65 -12.56
N ASN A 10 -0.09 17.53 -13.19
CA ASN A 10 1.10 17.44 -14.03
C ASN A 10 0.80 16.84 -15.42
N ALA A 11 -0.46 16.80 -15.83
CA ALA A 11 -0.89 16.18 -17.09
C ALA A 11 -0.32 16.87 -18.34
N ASP A 12 0.02 18.16 -18.23
CA ASP A 12 0.64 18.92 -19.33
C ASP A 12 2.13 18.61 -19.49
N GLN A 13 2.77 18.02 -18.48
CA GLN A 13 4.21 17.75 -18.46
C GLN A 13 4.54 16.28 -18.77
N TYR A 14 3.68 15.35 -18.38
CA TYR A 14 3.93 13.93 -18.49
C TYR A 14 2.77 13.19 -19.16
N PRO A 15 3.06 12.25 -20.08
CA PRO A 15 2.03 11.49 -20.78
C PRO A 15 1.49 10.35 -19.90
N PHE A 16 0.59 10.65 -18.96
CA PHE A 16 -0.08 9.63 -18.16
C PHE A 16 -1.12 8.85 -18.99
N THR A 17 -1.20 7.56 -18.73
CA THR A 17 -2.13 6.62 -19.37
C THR A 17 -3.42 6.46 -18.55
N GLU A 18 -4.46 5.85 -19.12
CA GLU A 18 -5.68 5.52 -18.39
C GLU A 18 -5.39 4.63 -17.15
N ALA A 19 -4.44 3.70 -17.27
CA ALA A 19 -4.01 2.85 -16.17
C ALA A 19 -3.45 3.65 -14.99
N ASP A 20 -2.70 4.73 -15.27
CA ASP A 20 -2.14 5.60 -14.23
C ASP A 20 -3.26 6.29 -13.43
N TYR A 21 -4.29 6.79 -14.11
CA TYR A 21 -5.46 7.37 -13.47
C TYR A 21 -6.27 6.34 -12.68
N GLU A 22 -6.40 5.10 -13.17
CA GLU A 22 -7.06 4.03 -12.43
C GLU A 22 -6.31 3.60 -11.16
N ILE A 23 -4.97 3.63 -11.19
CA ILE A 23 -4.13 3.40 -10.00
C ILE A 23 -4.28 4.56 -9.02
N GLN A 24 -4.24 5.81 -9.52
CA GLN A 24 -4.43 7.01 -8.71
C GLN A 24 -5.76 7.01 -7.96
N GLU A 25 -6.84 6.68 -8.66
CA GLU A 25 -8.19 6.71 -8.09
C GLU A 25 -8.31 5.73 -6.92
N LYS A 26 -7.80 4.50 -7.06
CA LYS A 26 -7.79 3.50 -5.98
C LYS A 26 -6.90 3.97 -4.81
N MET A 27 -5.69 4.45 -5.09
CA MET A 27 -4.74 4.94 -4.09
C MET A 27 -5.28 6.11 -3.28
N SER A 28 -5.86 7.10 -3.95
CA SER A 28 -6.43 8.29 -3.31
C SER A 28 -7.65 7.91 -2.47
N ALA A 29 -8.47 6.96 -2.94
CA ALA A 29 -9.62 6.46 -2.19
C ALA A 29 -9.21 5.77 -0.88
N TYR A 30 -8.19 4.89 -0.89
CA TYR A 30 -7.71 4.26 0.34
C TYR A 30 -7.22 5.29 1.36
N TRP A 31 -6.43 6.28 0.93
CA TRP A 31 -5.93 7.34 1.80
C TRP A 31 -7.07 8.21 2.36
N ALA A 32 -8.03 8.61 1.53
CA ALA A 32 -9.17 9.40 1.97
C ALA A 32 -10.08 8.61 2.93
N ASN A 33 -10.29 7.32 2.68
CA ASN A 33 -11.04 6.42 3.55
C ASN A 33 -10.35 6.26 4.92
N PHE A 34 -9.05 6.00 4.91
CA PHE A 34 -8.26 5.87 6.13
C PHE A 34 -8.26 7.17 6.95
N ALA A 35 -8.09 8.33 6.30
CA ALA A 35 -8.16 9.62 6.98
C ALA A 35 -9.54 9.88 7.64
N LYS A 36 -10.62 9.36 7.06
CA LYS A 36 -11.99 9.50 7.60
C LYS A 36 -12.31 8.52 8.73
N THR A 37 -11.84 7.27 8.64
CA THR A 37 -12.37 6.17 9.45
C THR A 37 -11.32 5.29 10.12
N LEU A 38 -10.04 5.54 9.87
CA LEU A 38 -8.91 4.67 10.22
C LEU A 38 -8.97 3.27 9.59
N ASP A 39 -9.85 3.06 8.60
CA ASP A 39 -9.97 1.83 7.82
C ASP A 39 -9.95 2.19 6.33
N PRO A 40 -8.92 1.77 5.56
CA PRO A 40 -8.80 2.15 4.15
C PRO A 40 -9.96 1.61 3.29
N ASN A 41 -10.69 0.62 3.77
CA ASN A 41 -11.83 0.03 3.08
C ASN A 41 -13.15 0.77 3.35
N LYS A 42 -13.19 1.70 4.31
CA LYS A 42 -14.42 2.39 4.74
C LYS A 42 -14.29 3.90 4.61
N GLY A 43 -15.32 4.55 4.09
CA GLY A 43 -15.35 6.01 3.93
C GLY A 43 -15.94 6.51 2.62
N GLY A 44 -16.31 5.59 1.71
CA GLY A 44 -17.09 5.88 0.50
C GLY A 44 -16.38 6.80 -0.50
N SER A 45 -15.05 6.91 -0.43
CA SER A 45 -14.28 7.86 -1.24
C SER A 45 -13.96 7.35 -2.63
N TYR A 46 -14.14 6.06 -2.92
CA TYR A 46 -13.85 5.48 -4.23
C TYR A 46 -14.93 5.86 -5.26
N LYS A 47 -14.51 6.47 -6.38
CA LYS A 47 -15.39 6.87 -7.50
C LYS A 47 -15.00 6.18 -8.82
N GLY A 48 -14.00 5.30 -8.80
CA GLY A 48 -13.55 4.55 -9.97
C GLY A 48 -14.51 3.45 -10.41
N LYS A 49 -14.15 2.79 -11.52
CA LYS A 49 -14.90 1.65 -12.07
C LYS A 49 -14.79 0.43 -11.16
N GLY A 50 -15.91 -0.25 -10.90
CA GLY A 50 -15.94 -1.50 -10.16
C GLY A 50 -15.91 -1.32 -8.64
N VAL A 51 -15.35 -2.30 -7.92
CA VAL A 51 -15.27 -2.30 -6.46
C VAL A 51 -13.82 -2.11 -6.05
N LEU A 52 -13.59 -1.29 -5.01
CA LEU A 52 -12.28 -1.13 -4.40
C LEU A 52 -11.83 -2.48 -3.80
N PRO A 53 -10.70 -3.05 -4.24
CA PRO A 53 -10.22 -4.32 -3.70
C PRO A 53 -10.03 -4.28 -2.17
N HIS A 54 -10.22 -5.40 -1.50
CA HIS A 54 -10.15 -5.41 -0.04
C HIS A 54 -8.69 -5.44 0.45
N TRP A 55 -8.30 -4.41 1.21
CA TRP A 55 -7.03 -4.37 1.93
C TRP A 55 -7.20 -5.00 3.31
N SER A 56 -6.64 -6.20 3.48
CA SER A 56 -6.68 -6.93 4.76
C SER A 56 -5.73 -6.29 5.79
N PRO A 57 -6.13 -6.19 7.07
CA PRO A 57 -5.25 -5.66 8.10
C PRO A 57 -4.06 -6.59 8.35
N ASN A 58 -2.89 -5.99 8.59
CA ASN A 58 -1.74 -6.71 9.12
C ASN A 58 -1.94 -6.98 10.63
N SER A 59 -1.41 -8.08 11.15
CA SER A 59 -1.44 -8.38 12.58
C SER A 59 -0.15 -9.07 13.05
N PRO A 60 0.35 -8.76 14.28
CA PRO A 60 1.58 -9.36 14.80
C PRO A 60 1.54 -10.89 14.91
N ASN A 61 0.35 -11.43 15.21
CA ASN A 61 0.13 -12.87 15.43
C ASN A 61 -0.66 -13.53 14.28
N GLY A 62 -0.84 -12.84 13.16
CA GLY A 62 -1.65 -13.32 12.04
C GLY A 62 -1.04 -12.97 10.69
N THR A 63 -1.85 -12.46 9.78
CA THR A 63 -1.49 -12.30 8.37
C THR A 63 -0.47 -11.16 8.17
N GLN A 64 0.78 -11.50 7.87
CA GLN A 64 1.84 -10.55 7.51
C GLN A 64 1.77 -10.15 6.03
N VAL A 65 0.67 -9.52 5.66
CA VAL A 65 0.41 -9.08 4.29
C VAL A 65 0.43 -7.57 4.15
N VAL A 66 0.77 -7.13 2.95
CA VAL A 66 0.63 -5.77 2.47
C VAL A 66 -0.29 -5.77 1.25
N MET A 67 -0.87 -4.62 0.92
CA MET A 67 -1.56 -4.45 -0.34
C MET A 67 -0.55 -4.14 -1.44
N GLU A 68 -0.47 -5.01 -2.45
CA GLU A 68 0.21 -4.65 -3.70
C GLU A 68 -0.65 -3.61 -4.43
N LEU A 69 0.00 -2.57 -4.96
CA LEU A 69 -0.63 -1.45 -5.64
C LEU A 69 0.08 -1.22 -6.97
N GLY A 70 -0.63 -1.41 -8.09
CA GLY A 70 -0.10 -1.23 -9.43
C GLY A 70 -0.47 -2.40 -10.34
N ASN A 71 0.47 -3.33 -10.57
CA ASN A 71 0.26 -4.51 -11.41
C ASN A 71 -0.81 -5.45 -10.83
N ALA A 72 -0.81 -5.59 -9.50
CA ALA A 72 -1.92 -6.19 -8.77
C ALA A 72 -2.56 -5.18 -7.80
N PHE A 73 -3.75 -5.54 -7.33
CA PHE A 73 -4.48 -4.86 -6.24
C PHE A 73 -4.95 -5.92 -5.26
N ALA A 74 -3.99 -6.61 -4.63
CA ALA A 74 -4.24 -7.79 -3.83
C ALA A 74 -3.35 -7.83 -2.58
N ASN A 75 -3.78 -8.61 -1.59
CA ASN A 75 -2.98 -8.87 -0.40
C ASN A 75 -1.84 -9.83 -0.78
N VAL A 76 -0.60 -9.41 -0.56
CA VAL A 76 0.61 -10.20 -0.81
C VAL A 76 1.45 -10.29 0.45
N PRO A 77 2.24 -11.36 0.64
CA PRO A 77 3.19 -11.43 1.76
C PRO A 77 4.15 -10.24 1.76
N ILE A 78 4.45 -9.70 2.93
CA ILE A 78 5.38 -8.55 3.07
C ILE A 78 6.76 -8.83 2.46
N ALA A 79 7.22 -10.07 2.60
CA ALA A 79 8.47 -10.59 2.07
C ALA A 79 8.43 -12.13 2.13
N LYS A 80 9.47 -12.79 1.61
CA LYS A 80 9.68 -14.21 1.89
C LYS A 80 9.98 -14.39 3.37
N ARG A 81 9.27 -15.31 4.01
CA ARG A 81 9.35 -15.53 5.46
C ARG A 81 10.78 -15.84 5.91
N GLU A 82 11.50 -16.64 5.14
CA GLU A 82 12.86 -17.09 5.43
C GLU A 82 13.85 -15.92 5.46
N GLN A 83 13.63 -14.90 4.61
CA GLN A 83 14.48 -13.70 4.58
C GLN A 83 14.25 -12.83 5.81
N VAL A 84 13.00 -12.70 6.24
CA VAL A 84 12.64 -11.95 7.46
C VAL A 84 13.21 -12.64 8.68
N GLU A 85 13.01 -13.95 8.81
CA GLU A 85 13.54 -14.74 9.92
C GLU A 85 15.07 -14.65 9.99
N PHE A 86 15.76 -14.82 8.86
CA PHE A 86 17.22 -14.69 8.79
C PHE A 86 17.72 -13.32 9.28
N LEU A 87 17.14 -12.22 8.76
CA LEU A 87 17.56 -10.87 9.16
C LEU A 87 17.28 -10.62 10.64
N MET A 88 16.10 -11.01 11.13
CA MET A 88 15.73 -10.84 12.53
C MET A 88 16.67 -11.63 13.45
N GLU A 89 16.96 -12.89 13.13
CA GLU A 89 17.93 -13.68 13.88
C GLU A 89 19.33 -13.06 13.88
N TRP A 90 19.79 -12.58 12.72
CA TRP A 90 21.10 -11.96 12.60
C TRP A 90 21.21 -10.73 13.48
N TYR A 91 20.22 -9.83 13.46
CA TYR A 91 20.21 -8.64 14.32
C TYR A 91 20.13 -8.98 15.81
N HIS A 92 19.40 -10.03 16.20
CA HIS A 92 19.33 -10.46 17.61
C HIS A 92 20.67 -10.97 18.16
N ARG A 93 21.55 -11.47 17.29
CA ARG A 93 22.88 -11.96 17.68
C ARG A 93 23.94 -10.86 17.73
N GLN A 94 23.61 -9.64 17.30
CA GLN A 94 24.55 -8.54 17.36
C GLN A 94 24.71 -8.05 18.80
N ILE A 95 25.96 -7.88 19.20
CA ILE A 95 26.31 -7.23 20.46
C ILE A 95 26.41 -5.73 20.15
N PRO A 96 25.64 -4.86 20.83
CA PRO A 96 25.77 -3.42 20.65
C PRO A 96 27.22 -2.99 20.88
N TYR A 97 27.79 -2.23 19.95
CA TYR A 97 29.10 -1.64 20.15
C TYR A 97 28.95 -0.45 21.10
N TYR A 98 29.39 -0.62 22.35
CA TYR A 98 29.48 0.48 23.31
C TYR A 98 30.87 1.12 23.19
N VAL A 99 30.91 2.42 22.90
CA VAL A 99 32.11 3.28 23.00
C VAL A 99 32.05 4.05 24.32
#